data_AF-A0A348B688-F1
#
_entry.id   AF-A0A348B688-F1
#
_cell.length_a   1.000
_cell.length_b   1.000
_cell.length_c   1.000
_cell.angle_alpha   90.00
_cell.angle_beta   90.00
_cell.angle_gamma   90.00
#
_symmetry.space_group_name_H-M   'P 1'
#
loop_
_entity.id
_entity.type
_entity.pdbx_description
1 polymer ?
#
loop_
_entity_poly.entity_id
_entity_poly.type
_entity_poly.pdbx_seq_one_letter_code
_entity_poly.pdbx_strand_id
1 'polypeptide(L)'
;MNVVVGPNGSGKTTLLKRLAGMRVKDGILNGALSEVRPLLGTTYLPSDLPDAPISVDKFMLAEDTWYPPSREEVEIAKNALSELGVLHLFHRRLDTLSSGERRLVMIAKAMTKGKTLLLDEPTSNLDPSNSFLVSKRVVDISTARTVVVATHDMSLLTLANWIVMIKEGKLMKQCQPWGVRAEDLEELYGVRFVEVEGGGRRFLIPAP
;
A
#
# COMPACT_ATOMS: atom_id res chain seq x y z
N MET A 1 -9.97 0.96 3.03
CA MET A 1 -8.78 1.17 2.18
C MET A 1 -9.06 2.22 1.09
N ASN A 2 -8.17 3.19 0.88
CA ASN A 2 -8.20 4.13 -0.25
C ASN A 2 -7.11 3.75 -1.25
N VAL A 3 -7.36 3.87 -2.55
CA VAL A 3 -6.42 3.47 -3.59
C VAL A 3 -6.06 4.66 -4.47
N VAL A 4 -4.77 4.82 -4.74
CA VAL A 4 -4.21 5.77 -5.69
C VAL A 4 -3.72 5.00 -6.91
N VAL A 5 -4.27 5.28 -8.08
CA VAL A 5 -3.92 4.62 -9.34
C VAL A 5 -3.45 5.59 -10.40
N GLY A 6 -2.71 5.05 -11.36
CA GLY A 6 -2.19 5.76 -12.51
C GLY A 6 -0.97 5.07 -13.12
N PRO A 7 -0.51 5.52 -14.29
CA PRO A 7 0.67 4.97 -14.96
C PRO A 7 1.95 5.08 -14.13
N ASN A 8 3.01 4.40 -14.57
CA ASN A 8 4.35 4.61 -14.04
C ASN A 8 4.78 6.07 -14.28
N GLY A 9 5.42 6.67 -13.28
CA GLY A 9 5.82 8.08 -13.33
C GLY A 9 4.68 9.09 -13.12
N SER A 10 3.45 8.65 -12.83
CA SER A 10 2.32 9.59 -12.66
C SER A 10 2.38 10.43 -11.38
N GLY A 11 3.26 10.10 -10.42
CA GLY A 11 3.42 10.83 -9.17
C GLY A 11 2.82 10.15 -7.93
N LYS A 12 2.36 8.89 -8.01
CA LYS A 12 1.78 8.14 -6.86
C LYS A 12 2.74 8.06 -5.68
N THR A 13 3.96 7.57 -5.90
CA THR A 13 5.02 7.51 -4.87
C THR A 13 5.35 8.89 -4.31
N THR A 14 5.39 9.92 -5.16
CA THR A 14 5.63 11.30 -4.74
C THR A 14 4.51 11.83 -3.84
N LEU A 15 3.26 11.54 -4.17
CA LEU A 15 2.10 11.89 -3.34
C LEU A 15 2.18 11.20 -1.97
N LEU A 16 2.43 9.89 -1.93
CA LEU A 16 2.55 9.15 -0.68
C LEU A 16 3.70 9.69 0.19
N LYS A 17 4.88 9.94 -0.39
CA LYS A 17 6.01 10.55 0.33
C LYS A 17 5.66 11.93 0.87
N ARG A 18 4.94 12.75 0.10
CA ARG A 18 4.49 14.08 0.54
C ARG A 18 3.50 14.00 1.71
N LEU A 19 2.54 13.08 1.64
CA LEU A 19 1.60 12.80 2.73
C LEU A 19 2.33 12.30 3.99
N ALA A 20 3.41 11.53 3.82
CA ALA A 20 4.28 11.07 4.90
C ALA A 20 5.18 12.17 5.49
N GLY A 21 5.14 13.40 4.98
CA GLY A 21 6.04 14.47 5.40
C GLY A 21 7.48 14.31 4.92
N MET A 22 7.75 13.36 4.02
CA MET A 22 9.09 13.14 3.48
C MET A 22 9.43 14.20 2.43
N ARG A 23 10.70 14.61 2.40
CA ARG A 23 11.21 15.51 1.36
C ARG A 23 11.33 14.75 0.05
N VAL A 24 10.63 15.22 -0.97
CA VAL A 24 10.72 14.67 -2.33
C VAL A 24 11.70 15.55 -3.12
N LYS A 25 12.78 14.94 -3.60
CA LYS A 25 13.75 15.62 -4.50
C LYS A 25 13.26 15.61 -5.95
N ASP A 26 12.69 14.48 -6.38
CA ASP A 26 12.26 14.22 -7.75
C ASP A 26 10.80 13.77 -7.79
N GLY A 27 10.04 14.27 -8.77
CA GLY A 27 8.63 13.97 -8.97
C GLY A 27 7.76 15.22 -8.98
N ILE A 28 6.75 15.21 -9.84
CA ILE A 28 5.92 16.37 -10.11
C ILE A 28 4.54 16.14 -9.49
N LEU A 29 4.09 17.06 -8.64
CA LEU A 29 2.70 17.20 -8.23
C LEU A 29 2.23 18.59 -8.64
N ASN A 30 1.09 18.66 -9.32
CA ASN A 30 0.55 19.83 -9.98
C ASN A 30 -0.92 20.06 -9.55
N GLY A 31 -1.39 21.30 -9.73
CA GLY A 31 -2.77 21.66 -9.39
C GLY A 31 -3.11 21.32 -7.94
N ALA A 32 -4.25 20.69 -7.70
CA ALA A 32 -4.67 20.31 -6.35
C ALA A 32 -3.65 19.43 -5.58
N LEU A 33 -2.82 18.65 -6.29
CA LEU A 33 -1.84 17.78 -5.64
C LEU A 33 -0.59 18.53 -5.14
N SER A 34 -0.28 19.71 -5.67
CA SER A 34 0.87 20.50 -5.20
C SER A 34 0.62 21.11 -3.82
N GLU A 35 -0.65 21.30 -3.44
CA GLU A 35 -1.07 21.88 -2.16
C GLU A 35 -1.18 20.84 -1.04
N VAL A 36 -0.99 19.55 -1.34
CA VAL A 36 -1.07 18.47 -0.36
C VAL A 36 -0.05 18.68 0.76
N ARG A 37 -0.56 18.68 1.99
CA ARG A 37 0.23 18.81 3.22
C ARG A 37 0.49 17.45 3.86
N PRO A 38 1.58 17.32 4.63
CA PRO A 38 1.83 16.13 5.43
C PRO A 38 0.67 15.83 6.38
N LEU A 39 0.38 14.54 6.55
CA LEU A 39 -0.58 14.04 7.52
C LEU A 39 0.18 13.50 8.74
N LEU A 40 -0.19 13.98 9.93
CA LEU A 40 0.40 13.50 11.18
C LEU A 40 0.05 12.02 11.43
N GLY A 41 0.97 11.28 12.06
CA GLY A 41 0.75 9.87 12.41
C GLY A 41 0.68 8.92 11.22
N THR A 42 1.29 9.29 10.09
CA THR A 42 1.44 8.45 8.90
C THR A 42 2.71 7.60 8.97
N THR A 43 2.66 6.43 8.36
CA THR A 43 3.83 5.57 8.12
C THR A 43 3.85 5.15 6.67
N TYR A 44 4.96 5.46 5.98
CA TYR A 44 5.18 5.11 4.59
C TYR A 44 5.96 3.82 4.46
N LEU A 45 5.43 2.88 3.68
CA LEU A 45 6.09 1.63 3.32
C LEU A 45 6.41 1.66 1.82
N PRO A 46 7.70 1.68 1.42
CA PRO A 46 8.09 1.63 0.01
C PRO A 46 7.79 0.28 -0.65
N SER A 47 7.86 0.27 -1.99
CA SER A 47 7.75 -0.94 -2.80
C SER A 47 8.87 -1.93 -2.49
N ASP A 48 10.11 -1.43 -2.41
CA ASP A 48 11.29 -2.25 -2.20
C ASP A 48 11.45 -2.64 -0.75
N LEU A 49 11.75 -3.92 -0.53
CA LEU A 49 11.91 -4.49 0.79
C LEU A 49 13.38 -4.90 1.01
N PRO A 50 13.93 -4.67 2.20
CA PRO A 50 15.27 -5.16 2.51
C PRO A 50 15.27 -6.68 2.49
N ASP A 51 16.22 -7.25 1.78
CA ASP A 51 16.57 -8.66 1.89
C ASP A 51 17.78 -8.76 2.82
N ALA A 52 17.54 -9.25 4.03
CA ALA A 52 18.54 -9.23 5.08
C ALA A 52 18.49 -10.51 5.92
N PRO A 53 19.65 -11.07 6.30
CA PRO A 53 19.77 -12.25 7.15
C PRO A 53 19.47 -11.94 8.63
N ILE A 54 18.42 -11.15 8.91
CA ILE A 54 17.98 -10.76 10.24
C ILE A 54 16.68 -11.46 10.61
N SER A 55 16.50 -11.73 11.90
CA SER A 55 15.26 -12.32 12.41
C SER A 55 14.13 -11.29 12.49
N VAL A 56 12.89 -11.74 12.37
CA VAL A 56 11.69 -10.90 12.36
C VAL A 56 11.58 -10.08 13.64
N ASP A 57 11.82 -10.66 14.82
CA ASP A 57 11.86 -9.95 16.10
C ASP A 57 12.87 -8.79 16.10
N LYS A 58 14.09 -9.02 15.63
CA LYS A 58 15.12 -7.97 15.51
C LYS A 58 14.70 -6.89 14.54
N PHE A 59 14.14 -7.26 13.39
CA PHE A 59 13.62 -6.30 12.41
C PHE A 59 12.47 -5.47 13.00
N MET A 60 11.51 -6.11 13.65
CA MET A 60 10.35 -5.48 14.27
C MET A 60 10.72 -4.53 15.40
N LEU A 61 11.81 -4.81 16.12
CA LEU A 61 12.28 -4.05 17.29
C LEU A 61 13.47 -3.13 16.96
N ALA A 62 13.93 -3.11 15.72
CA ALA A 62 14.99 -2.20 15.30
C ALA A 62 14.47 -0.76 15.41
N GLU A 63 15.06 0.00 16.31
CA GLU A 63 14.87 1.44 16.50
C GLU A 63 16.25 2.10 16.65
N ASP A 64 16.36 3.37 16.25
CA ASP A 64 17.60 4.17 16.35
C ASP A 64 17.84 4.63 17.79
N THR A 65 17.81 3.71 18.75
CA THR A 65 18.00 4.01 20.18
C THR A 65 19.08 3.13 20.78
N TRP A 66 19.71 3.63 21.83
CA TRP A 66 20.76 2.90 22.56
C TRP A 66 20.20 1.92 23.61
N TYR A 67 18.88 1.84 23.75
CA TYR A 67 18.22 1.06 24.79
C TYR A 67 17.63 -0.23 24.21
N PRO A 68 17.64 -1.34 24.98
CA PRO A 68 16.92 -2.53 24.57
C PRO A 68 15.42 -2.25 24.52
N PRO A 69 14.67 -2.95 23.65
CA PRO A 69 13.23 -2.77 23.55
C PRO A 69 12.54 -3.14 24.87
N SER A 70 11.63 -2.28 25.29
CA SER A 70 10.74 -2.49 26.42
C SER A 70 9.78 -3.67 26.18
N ARG A 71 9.20 -4.20 27.26
CA ARG A 71 8.15 -5.22 27.16
C ARG A 71 6.95 -4.74 26.34
N GLU A 72 6.62 -3.46 26.45
CA GLU A 72 5.51 -2.84 25.71
C GLU A 72 5.79 -2.83 24.20
N GLU A 73 7.00 -2.45 23.77
CA GLU A 73 7.39 -2.48 22.36
C GLU A 73 7.34 -3.89 21.77
N VAL A 74 7.79 -4.89 22.53
CA VAL A 74 7.68 -6.31 22.14
C VAL A 74 6.23 -6.73 21.96
N GLU A 75 5.34 -6.31 22.86
CA GLU A 75 3.92 -6.64 22.80
C GLU A 75 3.23 -5.95 21.61
N ILE A 76 3.54 -4.68 21.35
CA ILE A 76 3.07 -3.94 20.16
C ILE A 76 3.50 -4.66 18.88
N ALA A 77 4.76 -5.10 18.79
CA ALA A 77 5.27 -5.82 17.63
C ALA A 77 4.53 -7.15 17.42
N LYS A 78 4.32 -7.93 18.48
CA LYS A 78 3.58 -9.20 18.41
C LYS A 78 2.12 -9.00 18.02
N ASN A 79 1.46 -7.99 18.57
CA ASN A 79 0.08 -7.66 18.22
C ASN A 79 -0.06 -7.29 16.75
N ALA A 80 0.83 -6.45 16.21
CA ALA A 80 0.83 -6.10 14.79
C ALA A 80 1.01 -7.33 13.88
N LEU A 81 1.93 -8.25 14.24
CA LEU A 81 2.10 -9.51 13.50
C LEU A 81 0.88 -10.43 13.62
N SER A 82 0.24 -10.46 14.78
CA SER A 82 -0.96 -11.25 15.04
C SER A 82 -2.15 -10.75 14.21
N GLU A 83 -2.36 -9.43 14.12
CA GLU A 83 -3.40 -8.81 13.29
C GLU A 83 -3.27 -9.21 11.80
N LEU A 84 -2.05 -9.43 11.31
CA LEU A 84 -1.79 -9.89 9.94
C LEU A 84 -1.70 -11.41 9.79
N GLY A 85 -1.80 -12.17 10.88
CA GLY A 85 -1.75 -13.63 10.90
C GLY A 85 -0.35 -14.22 10.72
N VAL A 86 0.71 -13.45 11.00
CA VAL A 86 2.12 -13.82 10.78
C VAL A 86 2.95 -13.88 12.08
N LEU A 87 2.31 -13.90 13.24
CA LEU A 87 2.99 -14.00 14.55
C LEU A 87 3.90 -15.23 14.66
N HIS A 88 3.53 -16.35 14.03
CA HIS A 88 4.34 -17.57 14.02
C HIS A 88 5.72 -17.39 13.35
N LEU A 89 5.94 -16.29 12.60
CA LEU A 89 7.20 -15.95 11.97
C LEU A 89 8.15 -15.16 12.89
N PHE A 90 7.74 -14.80 14.12
CA PHE A 90 8.45 -13.86 14.97
C PHE A 90 9.94 -14.17 15.20
N HIS A 91 10.32 -15.45 15.26
CA HIS A 91 11.72 -15.87 15.42
C HIS A 91 12.39 -16.36 14.13
N ARG A 92 11.68 -16.34 12.99
CA ARG A 92 12.24 -16.72 11.69
C ARG A 92 13.09 -15.60 11.11
N ARG A 93 13.97 -15.95 10.17
CA ARG A 93 14.76 -14.97 9.41
C ARG A 93 14.01 -14.46 8.20
N LEU A 94 14.13 -13.16 7.92
CA LEU A 94 13.44 -12.49 6.80
C LEU A 94 13.78 -13.13 5.43
N ASP A 95 15.04 -13.49 5.23
CA ASP A 95 15.55 -14.15 4.02
C ASP A 95 15.01 -15.59 3.81
N THR A 96 14.30 -16.15 4.79
CA THR A 96 13.67 -17.48 4.69
C THR A 96 12.15 -17.43 4.47
N LEU A 97 11.56 -16.23 4.45
CA LEU A 97 10.13 -16.04 4.31
C LEU A 97 9.70 -16.06 2.84
N SER A 98 8.45 -16.44 2.58
CA SER A 98 7.86 -16.20 1.26
C SER A 98 7.77 -14.69 0.99
N SER A 99 7.67 -14.30 -0.28
CA SER A 99 7.52 -12.88 -0.65
C SER A 99 6.27 -12.24 -0.01
N GLY A 100 5.17 -12.98 0.08
CA GLY A 100 3.94 -12.53 0.75
C GLY A 100 4.07 -12.43 2.27
N GLU A 101 4.67 -13.44 2.93
CA GLU A 101 4.95 -13.42 4.37
C GLU A 101 5.83 -12.23 4.74
N ARG A 102 6.91 -12.02 3.99
CA ARG A 102 7.81 -10.89 4.17
C ARG A 102 7.06 -9.57 4.00
N ARG A 103 6.19 -9.43 3.00
CA ARG A 103 5.37 -8.23 2.80
C ARG A 103 4.46 -7.96 4.00
N LEU A 104 3.82 -8.98 4.55
CA LEU A 104 2.99 -8.86 5.75
C LEU A 104 3.81 -8.45 6.98
N VAL A 105 5.01 -9.01 7.18
CA VAL A 105 5.91 -8.57 8.27
C VAL A 105 6.28 -7.08 8.14
N MET A 106 6.53 -6.61 6.92
CA MET A 106 6.84 -5.19 6.67
C MET A 106 5.65 -4.27 6.95
N ILE A 107 4.43 -4.70 6.57
CA ILE A 107 3.20 -3.99 6.92
C ILE A 107 3.00 -4.00 8.44
N ALA A 108 3.30 -5.11 9.13
CA ALA A 108 3.24 -5.20 10.59
C ALA A 108 4.17 -4.17 11.25
N LYS A 109 5.43 -4.05 10.79
CA LYS A 109 6.37 -3.03 11.28
C LYS A 109 5.82 -1.62 11.04
N ALA A 110 5.20 -1.37 9.88
CA ALA A 110 4.59 -0.07 9.61
C ALA A 110 3.42 0.24 10.57
N MET A 111 2.63 -0.77 10.94
CA MET A 111 1.51 -0.65 11.89
C MET A 111 1.95 -0.26 13.31
N THR A 112 3.20 -0.52 13.70
CA THR A 112 3.68 -0.15 15.05
C THR A 112 3.95 1.35 15.18
N LYS A 113 4.11 2.07 14.04
CA LYS A 113 4.54 3.49 14.04
C LYS A 113 3.42 4.50 13.80
N GLY A 114 2.30 4.08 13.23
CA GLY A 114 1.26 5.04 12.81
C GLY A 114 -0.13 4.43 12.65
N LYS A 115 -1.14 5.29 12.79
CA LYS A 115 -2.55 4.93 12.56
C LYS A 115 -2.92 4.97 11.08
N THR A 116 -2.17 5.73 10.29
CA THR A 116 -2.37 5.84 8.85
C THR A 116 -1.22 5.18 8.11
N LEU A 117 -1.53 4.18 7.28
CA LEU A 117 -0.55 3.46 6.47
C LEU A 117 -0.58 3.96 5.04
N LEU A 118 0.59 4.27 4.50
CA LEU A 118 0.80 4.66 3.11
C LEU A 118 1.64 3.57 2.46
N LEU A 119 1.00 2.68 1.69
CA LEU A 119 1.64 1.49 1.12
C LEU A 119 1.89 1.72 -0.37
N ASP A 120 3.17 1.69 -0.78
CA ASP A 120 3.54 1.82 -2.18
C ASP A 120 3.72 0.44 -2.83
N GLU A 121 2.86 0.14 -3.80
CA GLU A 121 2.80 -1.12 -4.56
C GLU A 121 2.80 -2.39 -3.69
N PRO A 122 1.91 -2.51 -2.68
CA PRO A 122 1.94 -3.58 -1.65
C PRO A 122 1.91 -5.00 -2.22
N THR A 123 1.44 -5.21 -3.44
CA THR A 123 1.33 -6.52 -4.08
C THR A 123 2.31 -6.73 -5.24
N SER A 124 3.20 -5.77 -5.51
CA SER A 124 4.18 -5.91 -6.59
C SER A 124 5.15 -7.08 -6.35
N ASN A 125 5.55 -7.74 -7.44
CA ASN A 125 6.46 -8.90 -7.42
C ASN A 125 5.99 -10.09 -6.57
N LEU A 126 4.67 -10.18 -6.29
CA LEU A 126 4.05 -11.34 -5.66
C LEU A 126 3.37 -12.21 -6.70
N ASP A 127 3.42 -13.54 -6.52
CA ASP A 127 2.55 -14.44 -7.26
C ASP A 127 1.06 -14.20 -6.89
N PRO A 128 0.10 -14.72 -7.70
CA PRO A 128 -1.32 -14.47 -7.46
C PRO A 128 -1.82 -14.88 -6.07
N SER A 129 -1.29 -15.97 -5.50
CA SER A 129 -1.70 -16.47 -4.17
C SER A 129 -1.25 -15.51 -3.08
N ASN A 130 0.01 -15.08 -3.13
CA ASN A 130 0.59 -14.13 -2.19
C ASN A 130 -0.03 -12.73 -2.34
N SER A 131 -0.28 -12.27 -3.57
CA SER A 131 -0.98 -11.00 -3.84
C SER A 131 -2.38 -11.00 -3.23
N PHE A 132 -3.15 -12.08 -3.41
CA PHE A 132 -4.47 -12.23 -2.82
C PHE A 132 -4.41 -12.19 -1.29
N LEU A 133 -3.49 -12.94 -0.68
CA LEU A 133 -3.32 -12.97 0.77
C LEU A 133 -3.00 -11.59 1.33
N VAL A 134 -2.02 -10.88 0.74
CA VAL A 134 -1.64 -9.53 1.17
C VAL A 134 -2.80 -8.55 1.01
N SER A 135 -3.46 -8.56 -0.15
CA SER A 135 -4.62 -7.69 -0.42
C SER A 135 -5.73 -7.89 0.60
N LYS A 136 -6.05 -9.15 0.91
CA LYS A 136 -7.05 -9.50 1.92
C LYS A 136 -6.69 -8.93 3.29
N ARG A 137 -5.44 -9.12 3.74
CA ARG A 137 -4.98 -8.57 5.03
C ARG A 137 -4.99 -7.06 5.07
N VAL A 138 -4.62 -6.40 3.97
CA VAL A 138 -4.67 -4.94 3.84
C VAL A 138 -6.11 -4.42 3.94
N VAL A 139 -7.07 -5.12 3.33
CA VAL A 139 -8.50 -4.80 3.46
C VAL A 139 -8.95 -4.98 4.91
N ASP A 140 -8.62 -6.12 5.54
CA ASP A 140 -9.00 -6.43 6.92
C ASP A 140 -8.55 -5.33 7.90
N ILE A 141 -7.26 -4.94 7.86
CA ILE A 141 -6.74 -3.89 8.76
C ILE A 141 -7.31 -2.50 8.46
N SER A 142 -7.78 -2.27 7.23
CA SER A 142 -8.34 -0.97 6.83
C SER A 142 -9.71 -0.67 7.45
N THR A 143 -10.29 -1.64 8.16
CA THR A 143 -11.52 -1.45 8.96
C THR A 143 -11.27 -0.67 10.25
N ALA A 144 -10.06 -0.76 10.81
CA ALA A 144 -9.67 -0.09 12.05
C ALA A 144 -8.65 1.04 11.85
N ARG A 145 -8.09 1.16 10.63
CA ARG A 145 -7.01 2.10 10.30
C ARG A 145 -7.22 2.73 8.92
N THR A 146 -6.71 3.94 8.75
CA THR A 146 -6.65 4.55 7.42
C THR A 146 -5.51 3.91 6.63
N VAL A 147 -5.83 3.31 5.49
CA VAL A 147 -4.83 2.73 4.59
C VAL A 147 -4.96 3.38 3.22
N VAL A 148 -3.86 3.91 2.70
CA VAL A 148 -3.74 4.42 1.33
C VAL A 148 -2.78 3.53 0.57
N VAL A 149 -3.23 2.92 -0.51
CA VAL A 149 -2.45 2.05 -1.37
C VAL A 149 -2.19 2.75 -2.68
N ALA A 150 -0.92 2.98 -3.04
CA ALA A 150 -0.55 3.34 -4.41
C ALA A 150 -0.31 2.05 -5.20
N THR A 151 -0.98 1.90 -6.34
CA THR A 151 -0.81 0.70 -7.17
C THR A 151 -1.16 0.92 -8.63
N HIS A 152 -0.71 0.02 -9.50
CA HIS A 152 -1.19 -0.16 -10.87
C HIS A 152 -2.09 -1.39 -11.02
N ASP A 153 -2.32 -2.16 -9.96
CA ASP A 153 -3.18 -3.33 -9.97
C ASP A 153 -4.66 -2.93 -9.95
N MET A 154 -5.33 -3.11 -11.09
CA MET A 154 -6.75 -2.77 -11.26
C MET A 154 -7.67 -3.63 -10.40
N SER A 155 -7.24 -4.84 -10.00
CA SER A 155 -8.07 -5.72 -9.17
C SER A 155 -8.39 -5.11 -7.79
N LEU A 156 -7.47 -4.28 -7.28
CA LEU A 156 -7.61 -3.58 -6.00
C LEU A 156 -8.65 -2.46 -6.02
N LEU A 157 -9.02 -1.94 -7.20
CA LEU A 157 -10.04 -0.90 -7.33
C LEU A 157 -11.39 -1.34 -6.74
N THR A 158 -11.76 -2.59 -6.96
CA THR A 158 -13.03 -3.16 -6.48
C THR A 158 -13.08 -3.32 -4.95
N LEU A 159 -11.91 -3.31 -4.30
CA LEU A 159 -11.76 -3.43 -2.84
C LEU A 159 -11.64 -2.07 -2.14
N ALA A 160 -11.54 -0.99 -2.90
CA ALA A 160 -11.32 0.35 -2.38
C ALA A 160 -12.62 0.98 -1.82
N ASN A 161 -12.48 1.92 -0.88
CA ASN A 161 -13.57 2.83 -0.50
C ASN A 161 -13.56 4.09 -1.38
N TRP A 162 -12.37 4.56 -1.72
CA TRP A 162 -12.11 5.69 -2.60
C TRP A 162 -10.96 5.37 -3.55
N ILE A 163 -11.08 5.86 -4.77
CA ILE A 163 -10.09 5.76 -5.83
C ILE A 163 -9.68 7.17 -6.23
N VAL A 164 -8.38 7.40 -6.25
CA VAL A 164 -7.74 8.64 -6.70
C VAL A 164 -6.93 8.32 -7.94
N MET A 165 -7.33 8.85 -9.08
CA MET A 165 -6.63 8.69 -10.36
C MET A 165 -5.67 9.85 -10.57
N ILE A 166 -4.41 9.53 -10.82
CA ILE A 166 -3.35 10.51 -11.02
C ILE A 166 -2.67 10.24 -12.35
N LYS A 167 -2.53 11.30 -13.16
CA LYS A 167 -1.81 11.30 -14.43
C LYS A 167 -0.92 12.54 -14.48
N GLU A 168 0.36 12.36 -14.83
CA GLU A 168 1.32 13.47 -14.99
C GLU A 168 1.37 14.45 -13.79
N GLY A 169 1.32 13.90 -12.58
CA GLY A 169 1.35 14.68 -11.34
C GLY A 169 0.06 15.43 -11.03
N LYS A 170 -1.01 15.27 -11.80
CA LYS A 170 -2.30 15.94 -11.62
C LYS A 170 -3.36 14.96 -11.14
N LEU A 171 -4.25 15.44 -10.27
CA LEU A 171 -5.49 14.75 -9.97
C LEU A 171 -6.36 14.75 -11.22
N MET A 172 -6.65 13.56 -11.74
CA MET A 172 -7.56 13.39 -12.87
C MET A 172 -8.99 13.19 -12.36
N LYS A 173 -9.17 12.28 -11.40
CA LYS A 173 -10.49 11.96 -10.84
C LYS A 173 -10.37 11.42 -9.42
N GLN A 174 -11.38 11.72 -8.59
CA GLN A 174 -11.60 11.06 -7.31
C GLN A 174 -13.04 10.55 -7.27
N CYS A 175 -13.23 9.27 -6.97
CA CYS A 175 -14.56 8.67 -6.89
C CYS A 175 -14.56 7.41 -6.02
N GLN A 176 -15.76 6.91 -5.71
CA GLN A 176 -15.95 5.57 -5.17
C GLN A 176 -15.81 4.54 -6.29
N PRO A 177 -15.60 3.23 -6.00
CA PRO A 177 -15.38 2.21 -7.03
C PRO A 177 -16.43 2.18 -8.15
N TRP A 178 -17.70 2.33 -7.81
CA TRP A 178 -18.79 2.37 -8.79
C TRP A 178 -18.78 3.60 -9.71
N GLY A 179 -18.05 4.65 -9.34
CA GLY A 179 -17.88 5.86 -10.13
C GLY A 179 -16.79 5.77 -11.20
N VAL A 180 -15.97 4.72 -11.19
CA VAL A 180 -14.97 4.45 -12.24
C VAL A 180 -15.67 3.98 -13.49
N ARG A 181 -15.33 4.55 -14.63
CA ARG A 181 -15.83 4.18 -15.95
C ARG A 181 -14.68 3.72 -16.85
N ALA A 182 -15.02 3.02 -17.93
CA ALA A 182 -14.04 2.60 -18.92
C ALA A 182 -13.27 3.81 -19.47
N GLU A 183 -13.96 4.90 -19.82
CA GLU A 183 -13.37 6.10 -20.39
C GLU A 183 -12.36 6.77 -19.45
N ASP A 184 -12.59 6.70 -18.12
CA ASP A 184 -11.63 7.21 -17.15
C ASP A 184 -10.31 6.41 -17.20
N LEU A 185 -10.39 5.09 -17.35
CA LEU A 185 -9.20 4.25 -17.45
C LEU A 185 -8.53 4.36 -18.82
N GLU A 186 -9.31 4.58 -19.88
CA GLU A 186 -8.78 4.87 -21.22
C GLU A 186 -7.98 6.17 -21.25
N GLU A 187 -8.55 7.24 -20.67
CA GLU A 187 -7.82 8.50 -20.55
C GLU A 187 -6.62 8.34 -19.61
N LEU A 188 -6.72 7.55 -18.53
CA LEU A 188 -5.63 7.35 -17.58
C LEU A 188 -4.44 6.58 -18.18
N TYR A 189 -4.69 5.50 -18.93
CA TYR A 189 -3.67 4.56 -19.41
C TYR A 189 -3.39 4.61 -20.92
N GLY A 190 -4.25 5.28 -21.70
CA GLY A 190 -4.09 5.39 -23.16
C GLY A 190 -4.39 4.09 -23.93
N VAL A 191 -5.12 3.16 -23.32
CA VAL A 191 -5.55 1.90 -23.94
C VAL A 191 -7.05 1.74 -23.76
N ARG A 192 -7.72 1.06 -24.69
CA ARG A 192 -9.17 0.85 -24.63
C ARG A 192 -9.55 -0.02 -23.42
N PHE A 193 -10.66 0.30 -22.77
CA PHE A 193 -11.24 -0.52 -21.70
C PHE A 193 -12.67 -0.91 -22.06
N VAL A 194 -13.05 -2.12 -21.69
CA VAL A 194 -14.43 -2.59 -21.78
C VAL A 194 -14.96 -2.93 -20.40
N GLU A 195 -16.25 -2.67 -20.23
CA GLU A 195 -16.99 -3.07 -19.06
C GLU A 195 -17.58 -4.46 -19.26
N VAL A 196 -17.32 -5.36 -18.32
CA VAL A 196 -17.85 -6.71 -18.32
C VAL A 196 -18.53 -6.96 -16.98
N GLU A 197 -19.77 -7.44 -17.01
CA GLU A 197 -20.49 -7.87 -15.82
C GLU A 197 -20.39 -9.39 -15.65
N GLY A 198 -20.12 -9.83 -14.43
CA GLY A 198 -20.04 -11.26 -14.09
C GLY A 198 -20.19 -11.49 -12.60
N GLY A 199 -21.02 -12.47 -12.22
CA GLY A 199 -21.22 -12.83 -10.80
C GLY A 199 -21.73 -11.68 -9.92
N GLY A 200 -22.53 -10.76 -10.49
CA GLY A 200 -23.04 -9.58 -9.79
C GLY A 200 -21.99 -8.49 -9.54
N ARG A 201 -20.83 -8.57 -10.21
CA ARG A 201 -19.76 -7.58 -10.13
C ARG A 201 -19.44 -7.03 -11.52
N ARG A 202 -19.01 -5.77 -11.52
CA ARG A 202 -18.52 -5.06 -12.69
C ARG A 202 -17.00 -5.15 -12.74
N PHE A 203 -16.46 -5.46 -13.91
CA PHE A 203 -15.04 -5.51 -14.20
C PHE A 203 -14.72 -4.54 -15.35
N LEU A 204 -13.59 -3.85 -15.24
CA LEU A 204 -13.05 -3.03 -16.31
C LEU A 204 -11.78 -3.70 -16.81
N ILE A 205 -11.78 -4.13 -18.06
CA ILE A 205 -10.74 -4.98 -18.64
C ILE A 205 -10.11 -4.25 -19.83
N PRO A 206 -8.78 -4.19 -19.93
CA PRO A 206 -8.11 -3.69 -21.13
C PRO A 206 -8.53 -4.51 -22.35
N ALA A 207 -8.90 -3.84 -23.43
CA ALA A 207 -9.25 -4.45 -24.70
C ALA A 207 -8.29 -3.97 -25.80
N PRO A 208 -7.90 -4.86 -26.74
CA PRO A 208 -7.12 -4.48 -27.92
C PRO A 208 -7.89 -3.56 -28.88
#